data_AF-A0A6I7QXZ0-F1
#
_entry.id   AF-A0A6I7QXZ0-F1
#
_cell.length_a   1.000
_cell.length_b   1.000
_cell.length_c   1.000
_cell.angle_alpha   90.00
_cell.angle_beta   90.00
_cell.angle_gamma   90.00
#
_symmetry.space_group_name_H-M   'P 1'
#
loop_
_entity.id
_entity.type
_entity.pdbx_description
1 polymer ?
#
loop_
_entity_poly.entity_id
_entity_poly.type
_entity_poly.pdbx_seq_one_letter_code
_entity_poly.pdbx_strand_id
1 'polypeptide(L)'
;MGAMIFGIVFVLFAVYAVLPATLPFALLNWWEQVKIVLAGGIPLLALFVGLIAIMIGIADIKDKIEAKKEEEEEARAAAEAEKAEKSGEES
;
A
#
# COMPACT_ATOMS: atom_id res chain seq x y z
N MET A 1 -1.91 17.55 -34.84
CA MET A 1 -1.02 16.47 -35.36
C MET A 1 0.37 16.52 -34.74
N GLY A 2 0.98 17.70 -34.52
CA GLY A 2 2.32 17.81 -33.92
C GLY A 2 2.51 17.03 -32.61
N ALA A 3 1.64 17.22 -31.61
CA ALA A 3 1.81 16.58 -30.29
C ALA A 3 1.86 15.04 -30.32
N MET A 4 1.10 14.40 -31.22
CA MET A 4 1.10 12.93 -31.38
C MET A 4 2.40 12.44 -32.01
N ILE A 5 2.94 13.19 -32.98
CA ILE A 5 4.23 12.90 -33.61
C ILE A 5 5.37 13.08 -32.60
N PHE A 6 5.35 14.18 -31.82
CA PHE A 6 6.33 14.40 -30.75
C PHE A 6 6.30 13.28 -29.70
N GLY A 7 5.10 12.83 -29.30
CA GLY A 7 4.94 11.71 -28.38
C GLY A 7 5.54 10.41 -28.92
N ILE A 8 5.23 10.05 -30.17
CA ILE A 8 5.77 8.84 -30.80
C ILE A 8 7.30 8.90 -30.95
N VAL A 9 7.84 10.05 -31.35
CA VAL A 9 9.31 10.24 -31.47
C VAL A 9 9.98 10.09 -30.11
N PHE A 10 9.41 10.66 -29.05
CA PHE A 10 9.93 10.51 -27.69
C PHE A 10 9.87 9.08 -27.18
N VAL A 11 8.80 8.34 -27.49
CA VAL A 11 8.68 6.92 -27.12
C VAL A 11 9.73 6.08 -27.85
N LEU A 12 9.90 6.26 -29.16
CA LEU A 12 10.92 5.54 -29.93
C LEU A 12 12.34 5.88 -29.45
N PHE A 13 12.60 7.14 -29.13
CA PHE A 13 13.87 7.58 -28.54
C PHE A 13 14.10 6.95 -27.16
N ALA A 14 13.07 6.92 -26.30
CA ALA A 14 13.15 6.28 -24.99
C ALA A 14 13.46 4.78 -25.10
N VAL A 15 12.80 4.06 -26.02
CA VAL A 15 13.10 2.64 -26.28
C VAL A 15 14.52 2.46 -26.79
N TYR A 16 14.99 3.31 -27.70
CA TYR A 16 16.37 3.27 -28.21
C TYR A 16 17.42 3.60 -27.14
N ALA A 17 17.14 4.54 -26.24
CA ALA A 17 18.04 4.94 -25.17
C ALA A 17 18.18 3.86 -24.08
N VAL A 18 17.09 3.16 -23.76
CA VAL A 18 17.04 2.10 -22.72
C VAL A 18 17.61 0.77 -23.25
N LEU A 19 17.88 0.66 -24.55
CA LEU A 19 18.32 -0.57 -25.19
C LEU A 19 19.67 -1.05 -24.59
N PRO A 20 19.79 -2.33 -24.17
CA PRO A 20 20.99 -2.84 -23.55
C PRO A 20 22.17 -2.84 -24.54
N ALA A 21 23.37 -2.47 -24.04
CA ALA A 21 24.61 -2.38 -24.83
C ALA A 21 25.11 -3.71 -25.41
N THR A 22 24.36 -4.81 -25.24
CA THR A 22 24.62 -6.10 -25.88
C THR A 22 24.27 -6.10 -27.37
N LEU A 23 23.51 -5.11 -27.85
CA LEU A 23 23.20 -4.94 -29.27
C LEU A 23 24.23 -4.03 -29.95
N PRO A 24 24.76 -4.40 -31.15
CA PRO A 24 25.85 -3.68 -31.82
C PRO A 24 25.50 -2.25 -32.28
N PHE A 25 24.22 -1.88 -32.22
CA PHE A 25 23.69 -0.55 -32.57
C PHE A 25 23.34 0.31 -31.34
N ALA A 26 23.46 -0.23 -30.11
CA ALA A 26 23.14 0.48 -28.87
C ALA A 26 24.35 1.26 -28.34
N LEU A 27 24.64 2.43 -28.94
CA LEU A 27 25.79 3.28 -28.59
C LEU A 27 25.63 4.07 -27.26
N LEU A 28 24.41 4.29 -26.77
CA LEU A 28 24.18 5.21 -25.65
C LEU A 28 24.31 4.57 -24.27
N ASN A 29 24.15 3.25 -24.12
CA ASN A 29 24.26 2.50 -22.85
C ASN A 29 23.59 3.18 -21.64
N TRP A 30 22.44 3.84 -21.82
CA TRP A 30 21.74 4.53 -20.72
C TRP A 30 21.03 3.59 -19.76
N TRP A 31 21.10 2.27 -20.02
CA TRP A 31 20.54 1.22 -19.18
C TRP A 31 21.04 1.29 -17.74
N GLU A 32 22.31 1.60 -17.50
CA GLU A 32 22.85 1.74 -16.13
C GLU A 32 22.24 2.92 -15.39
N GLN A 33 22.10 4.08 -16.04
CA GLN A 33 21.51 5.28 -15.45
C GLN A 33 20.02 5.08 -15.17
N VAL A 34 19.30 4.37 -16.05
CA VAL A 34 17.89 4.01 -15.84
C VAL A 34 17.74 3.10 -14.63
N LYS A 35 18.62 2.10 -14.48
CA LYS A 35 18.61 1.25 -13.28
C LYS A 35 18.90 2.05 -12.01
N ILE A 36 19.80 3.03 -12.04
CA ILE A 36 20.09 3.90 -10.89
C ILE A 36 18.86 4.75 -10.52
N VAL A 37 18.19 5.35 -11.51
CA VAL A 37 16.97 6.14 -11.28
C VAL A 37 15.83 5.26 -10.78
N LEU A 38 15.63 4.08 -11.37
CA LEU A 38 14.62 3.13 -10.94
C LEU A 38 14.89 2.62 -9.53
N ALA A 39 16.15 2.24 -9.24
CA ALA A 39 16.60 1.79 -7.92
C ALA A 39 16.55 2.91 -6.88
N GLY A 40 16.66 4.19 -7.27
CA GLY A 40 16.44 5.33 -6.38
C GLY A 40 14.96 5.70 -6.19
N GLY A 41 14.13 5.49 -7.20
CA GLY A 41 12.69 5.77 -7.15
C GLY A 41 11.90 4.76 -6.33
N ILE A 42 12.28 3.48 -6.38
CA ILE A 42 11.66 2.40 -5.59
C ILE A 42 11.70 2.68 -4.06
N PRO A 43 12.85 2.98 -3.43
CA PRO A 43 12.90 3.24 -2.00
C PRO A 43 12.15 4.52 -1.60
N LEU A 44 12.11 5.54 -2.47
CA LEU A 44 11.32 6.74 -2.24
C LEU A 44 9.82 6.42 -2.23
N LEU A 45 9.33 5.69 -3.24
CA LEU A 45 7.94 5.23 -3.29
C LEU A 45 7.60 4.29 -2.13
N ALA A 46 8.50 3.37 -1.78
CA ALA A 46 8.34 2.45 -0.66
C ALA A 46 8.25 3.19 0.68
N LEU A 47 9.01 4.28 0.86
CA LEU A 47 8.92 5.15 2.02
C LEU A 47 7.53 5.79 2.10
N PHE A 48 7.05 6.42 1.01
CA PHE A 48 5.74 7.05 0.98
C PHE A 48 4.59 6.06 1.21
N VAL A 49 4.61 4.93 0.51
CA VAL A 49 3.61 3.86 0.68
C VAL A 49 3.68 3.26 2.09
N GLY A 50 4.88 3.05 2.62
CA GLY A 50 5.10 2.54 3.98
C GLY A 50 4.57 3.48 5.06
N LEU A 51 4.79 4.78 4.94
CA LEU A 51 4.22 5.79 5.85
C LEU A 51 2.68 5.76 5.82
N ILE A 52 2.08 5.70 4.63
CA ILE A 52 0.62 5.58 4.49
C ILE A 52 0.11 4.28 5.11
N ALA A 53 0.80 3.17 4.88
CA ALA A 53 0.45 1.87 5.44
C ALA A 53 0.51 1.83 6.98
N ILE A 54 1.49 2.50 7.60
CA ILE A 54 1.57 2.62 9.06
C ILE A 54 0.38 3.40 9.61
N MET A 55 0.00 4.50 8.97
CA MET A 55 -1.15 5.31 9.41
C MET A 55 -2.47 4.51 9.34
N ILE A 56 -2.68 3.78 8.25
CA ILE A 56 -3.86 2.91 8.08
C ILE A 56 -3.82 1.74 9.08
N GLY A 57 -2.67 1.10 9.24
CA GLY A 57 -2.51 -0.05 10.13
C GLY A 57 -2.78 0.29 11.60
N ILE A 58 -2.34 1.45 12.08
CA ILE A 58 -2.62 1.89 13.46
C ILE A 58 -4.12 2.15 13.66
N ALA A 59 -4.80 2.76 12.68
CA ALA A 59 -6.24 3.00 12.74
C ALA A 59 -7.02 1.67 12.74
N ASP A 60 -6.74 0.76 11.80
CA ASP A 60 -7.40 -0.55 11.71
C ASP A 60 -7.20 -1.41 12.98
N ILE A 61 -6.01 -1.36 13.59
CA ILE A 61 -5.74 -2.07 14.85
C ILE A 61 -6.54 -1.48 16.02
N LYS A 62 -6.62 -0.14 16.12
CA LYS A 62 -7.39 0.51 17.19
C LYS A 62 -8.88 0.21 17.05
N ASP A 63 -9.43 0.32 15.84
CA ASP A 63 -10.83 0.00 15.56
C ASP A 63 -11.14 -1.47 15.91
N LYS A 64 -10.24 -2.41 15.59
CA LYS A 64 -10.40 -3.83 15.93
C LYS A 64 -10.37 -4.11 17.43
N ILE A 65 -9.52 -3.41 18.18
CA ILE A 65 -9.44 -3.58 19.64
C ILE A 65 -10.70 -3.01 20.29
N GLU A 66 -11.18 -1.87 19.82
CA GLU A 66 -12.37 -1.20 20.35
C GLU A 66 -13.63 -2.01 20.07
N ALA A 67 -13.79 -2.54 18.84
CA ALA A 67 -14.88 -3.45 18.49
C ALA A 67 -14.89 -4.72 19.36
N LYS A 68 -13.72 -5.32 19.61
CA LYS A 68 -13.62 -6.49 20.49
C LYS A 68 -13.99 -6.19 21.93
N LYS A 69 -13.72 -4.97 22.40
CA LYS A 69 -14.03 -4.55 23.76
C LYS A 69 -15.53 -4.31 23.94
N GLU A 70 -16.19 -3.69 22.95
CA GLU A 70 -17.66 -3.54 22.94
C GLU A 70 -18.36 -4.92 22.93
N GLU A 71 -17.90 -5.86 22.10
CA GLU A 71 -18.46 -7.22 22.08
C GLU A 71 -18.32 -7.93 23.44
N GLU A 72 -17.20 -7.78 24.14
CA GLU A 72 -17.00 -8.34 25.48
C GLU A 72 -17.89 -7.66 26.53
N GLU A 73 -18.08 -6.35 26.43
CA GLU A 73 -18.89 -5.58 27.38
C GLU A 73 -20.39 -5.91 27.23
N GLU A 74 -20.90 -6.02 26.00
CA GLU A 74 -22.26 -6.47 25.74
C GLU A 74 -22.49 -7.92 26.19
N ALA A 75 -21.55 -8.83 25.92
CA ALA A 75 -21.64 -10.22 26.35
C ALA A 75 -21.66 -10.34 27.89
N ARG A 76 -20.88 -9.51 28.58
CA ARG A 76 -20.84 -9.49 30.04
C ARG A 76 -22.10 -8.89 30.65
N ALA A 77 -22.62 -7.80 30.06
CA ALA A 77 -23.88 -7.19 30.49
C ALA A 77 -25.07 -8.15 30.31
N ALA A 78 -25.12 -8.89 29.19
CA ALA A 78 -26.13 -9.92 28.96
C ALA A 78 -26.03 -11.07 29.97
N ALA A 79 -24.81 -11.51 30.31
CA ALA A 79 -24.58 -12.56 31.30
C ALA A 79 -24.93 -12.12 32.74
N GLU A 80 -24.71 -10.85 33.10
CA GLU A 80 -25.16 -10.31 34.39
C GLU A 80 -26.68 -10.15 34.46
N ALA A 81 -27.33 -9.72 33.37
CA ALA A 81 -28.79 -9.64 33.29
C ALA A 81 -29.45 -11.03 33.44
N GLU A 82 -28.94 -12.06 32.77
CA GLU A 82 -29.46 -13.43 32.88
C GLU A 82 -29.27 -14.00 34.31
N LYS A 83 -28.14 -13.71 34.97
CA LYS A 83 -27.91 -14.10 36.36
C LYS A 83 -28.84 -13.39 37.35
N ALA A 84 -29.12 -12.11 37.12
CA ALA A 84 -30.05 -11.34 37.96
C ALA A 84 -31.49 -11.85 37.81
N GLU A 85 -31.91 -12.21 36.60
CA GLU A 85 -33.25 -12.76 36.33
C GLU A 85 -33.44 -14.14 36.97
N LYS A 86 -32.48 -15.07 36.82
CA LYS A 86 -32.53 -16.39 37.46
C LYS A 86 -32.47 -16.33 38.99
N SER A 87 -31.73 -15.39 39.57
CA SER A 87 -31.66 -15.23 41.03
C SER A 87 -32.92 -14.61 41.63
N GLY A 88 -33.73 -13.89 40.84
CA GLY A 88 -35.00 -13.31 41.28
C GLY A 88 -36.19 -14.27 41.17
N GLU A 89 -36.13 -15.25 40.27
CA GLU A 89 -37.19 -16.25 40.08
C GLU A 89 -37.10 -17.43 41.07
N GLU A 90 -35.96 -17.63 41.74
CA GLU A 90 -35.73 -18.69 42.73
C GLU A 90 -36.03 -18.29 44.20
N SER A 91 -36.55 -17.07 44.46
CA SER A 91 -36.89 -16.56 45.82
C SER A 91 -38.39 -16.44 46.10
#